data_AF-A0A0W0TVX1-F1
#
_entry.id   AF-A0A0W0TVX1-F1
#
_cell.length_a   1.000
_cell.length_b   1.000
_cell.length_c   1.000
_cell.angle_alpha   90.00
_cell.angle_beta   90.00
_cell.angle_gamma   90.00
#
_symmetry.space_group_name_H-M   'P 1'
#
loop_
_entity.id
_entity.type
_entity.pdbx_description
1 polymer ?
#
loop_
_entity_poly.entity_id
_entity_poly.type
_entity_poly.pdbx_seq_one_letter_code
_entity_poly.pdbx_strand_id
1 'polypeptide(L)'
;MIFCASLLTYLWVCSAAMLEYQGISTLASERYNYFVSFALLIVPNLRAWYKILSVCHALIYKGGLKMSQKFGEITKGISTQLAKMRKEMPEVMAGFSSLAQAATKDGVLDKKTKELIAMALAVANRCPGCIGFHSQALVKLQTTREELMETLGMAVYMGGGPSLMYAAEALEAFEEFSN
;
A
#
# COMPACT_ATOMS: atom_id res chain seq x y z
N MET A 1 -21.08 23.80 -31.12
CA MET A 1 -20.11 24.24 -30.09
C MET A 1 -20.45 23.77 -28.66
N ILE A 2 -21.42 22.85 -28.44
CA ILE A 2 -21.82 22.41 -27.08
C ILE A 2 -21.20 21.06 -26.68
N PHE A 3 -20.72 20.24 -27.63
CA PHE A 3 -20.16 18.90 -27.37
C PHE A 3 -18.69 18.87 -26.87
N CYS A 4 -17.95 19.98 -26.95
CA CYS A 4 -16.52 20.01 -26.57
C CYS A 4 -16.31 20.34 -25.07
N ALA A 5 -17.18 21.16 -24.48
CA ALA A 5 -17.09 21.57 -23.08
C ALA A 5 -17.42 20.43 -22.09
N SER A 6 -18.30 19.51 -22.49
CA SER A 6 -18.67 18.34 -21.68
C SER A 6 -17.59 17.27 -21.64
N LEU A 7 -16.78 17.11 -22.70
CA LEU A 7 -15.68 16.14 -22.72
C LEU A 7 -14.49 16.61 -21.88
N LEU A 8 -14.17 17.91 -21.94
CA LEU A 8 -13.09 18.53 -21.15
C LEU A 8 -13.39 18.51 -19.65
N THR A 9 -14.65 18.73 -19.26
CA THR A 9 -15.08 18.60 -17.87
C THR A 9 -15.07 17.14 -17.41
N TYR A 10 -15.51 16.19 -18.25
CA TYR A 10 -15.40 14.76 -17.94
C TYR A 10 -13.94 14.29 -17.78
N LEU A 11 -13.04 14.74 -18.67
CA LEU A 11 -11.62 14.42 -18.58
C LEU A 11 -10.97 15.07 -17.35
N TRP A 12 -11.38 16.29 -16.97
CA TRP A 12 -10.90 16.96 -15.76
C TRP A 12 -11.39 16.25 -14.49
N VAL A 13 -12.67 15.88 -14.42
CA VAL A 13 -13.24 15.13 -13.28
C VAL A 13 -12.64 13.73 -13.19
N CYS A 14 -12.45 13.01 -14.30
CA CYS A 14 -11.80 11.70 -14.29
C CYS A 14 -10.32 11.80 -13.89
N SER A 15 -9.60 12.84 -14.33
CA SER A 15 -8.20 13.04 -13.96
C SER A 15 -8.06 13.45 -12.49
N ALA A 16 -8.93 14.33 -11.99
CA ALA A 16 -8.94 14.73 -10.58
C ALA A 16 -9.30 13.56 -9.66
N ALA A 17 -10.33 12.77 -10.01
CA ALA A 17 -10.75 11.60 -9.24
C ALA A 17 -9.68 10.48 -9.24
N MET A 18 -8.96 10.28 -10.36
CA MET A 18 -7.85 9.31 -10.40
C MET A 18 -6.63 9.76 -9.58
N LEU A 19 -6.37 11.07 -9.47
CA LEU A 19 -5.23 11.61 -8.71
C LEU A 19 -5.48 11.57 -7.20
N GLU A 20 -6.73 11.78 -6.76
CA GLU A 20 -7.14 11.59 -5.36
C GLU A 20 -7.02 10.13 -4.91
N TYR A 21 -7.34 9.17 -5.79
CA TYR A 21 -7.19 7.74 -5.51
C TYR A 21 -5.74 7.30 -5.27
N GLN A 22 -4.75 8.05 -5.80
CA GLN A 22 -3.33 7.69 -5.74
C GLN A 22 -2.54 8.42 -4.64
N GLY A 23 -3.18 9.26 -3.80
CA GLY A 23 -2.52 9.93 -2.68
C GLY A 23 -1.43 10.92 -3.10
N ILE A 24 -1.49 11.44 -4.32
CA ILE A 24 -0.51 12.39 -4.87
C ILE A 24 -0.85 13.81 -4.36
N SER A 25 0.12 14.51 -3.75
CA SER A 25 -0.07 15.86 -3.20
C SER A 25 -0.62 16.86 -4.23
N THR A 26 -1.47 17.78 -3.78
CA THR A 26 -2.12 18.85 -4.57
C THR A 26 -1.17 19.66 -5.48
N LEU A 27 0.11 19.79 -5.14
CA LEU A 27 1.10 20.48 -5.97
C LEU A 27 1.42 19.78 -7.29
N ALA A 28 1.25 18.46 -7.38
CA ALA A 28 1.46 17.71 -8.62
C ALA A 28 0.24 17.81 -9.56
N SER A 29 -0.97 17.97 -9.01
CA SER A 29 -2.18 18.17 -9.82
C SER A 29 -2.19 19.54 -10.51
N GLU A 30 -1.66 20.59 -9.86
CA GLU A 30 -1.47 21.90 -10.48
C GLU A 30 -0.47 21.84 -11.64
N ARG A 31 0.70 21.20 -11.46
CA ARG A 31 1.70 21.07 -12.55
C ARG A 31 1.15 20.28 -13.75
N TYR A 32 0.33 19.25 -13.50
CA TYR A 32 -0.32 18.48 -14.56
C TYR A 32 -1.34 19.34 -15.32
N ASN A 33 -2.17 20.11 -14.61
CA ASN A 33 -3.14 21.03 -15.24
C ASN A 33 -2.48 22.14 -16.05
N TYR A 34 -1.37 22.72 -15.56
CA TYR A 34 -0.59 23.69 -16.33
C TYR A 34 -0.01 23.08 -17.61
N PHE A 35 0.48 21.84 -17.56
CA PHE A 35 1.05 21.17 -18.73
C PHE A 35 -0.01 20.89 -19.81
N VAL A 36 -1.20 20.44 -19.40
CA VAL A 36 -2.31 20.16 -20.33
C VAL A 36 -2.88 21.45 -20.93
N SER A 37 -3.05 22.52 -20.14
CA SER A 37 -3.50 23.82 -20.63
C SER A 37 -2.49 24.51 -21.55
N PHE A 38 -1.19 24.37 -21.31
CA PHE A 38 -0.16 24.95 -22.18
C PHE A 38 -0.02 24.17 -23.50
N ALA A 39 -0.15 22.85 -23.47
CA ALA A 39 -0.11 22.02 -24.66
C ALA A 39 -1.27 22.32 -25.64
N LEU A 40 -2.47 22.66 -25.13
CA LEU A 40 -3.65 23.05 -25.92
C LEU A 40 -3.45 24.31 -26.77
N LEU A 41 -2.53 25.19 -26.38
CA LEU A 41 -2.24 26.43 -27.13
C LEU A 41 -1.18 26.26 -28.23
N ILE A 42 -0.39 25.18 -28.20
CA ILE A 42 0.80 25.03 -29.07
C ILE A 42 0.58 24.02 -30.20
N VAL A 43 -0.30 23.02 -30.04
CA VAL A 43 -0.39 21.90 -30.99
C VAL A 43 -1.77 21.81 -31.64
N PRO A 44 -1.95 22.31 -32.88
CA PRO A 44 -3.26 22.37 -33.55
C PRO A 44 -3.72 21.01 -34.15
N ASN A 45 -2.92 19.95 -34.07
CA ASN A 45 -3.22 18.68 -34.75
C ASN A 45 -3.57 17.54 -33.77
N LEU A 46 -4.80 17.03 -33.86
CA LEU A 46 -5.36 15.93 -33.05
C LEU A 46 -4.50 14.64 -33.08
N ARG A 47 -3.75 14.41 -34.16
CA ARG A 47 -2.87 13.24 -34.31
C ARG A 47 -1.60 13.34 -33.46
N ALA A 48 -1.13 14.56 -33.21
CA ALA A 48 -0.01 14.82 -32.30
C ALA A 48 -0.47 14.68 -30.84
N TRP A 49 -1.71 15.10 -30.54
CA TRP A 49 -2.36 14.82 -29.26
C TRP A 49 -2.45 13.33 -28.95
N TYR A 50 -2.92 12.51 -29.90
CA TYR A 50 -3.03 11.06 -29.66
C TYR A 50 -1.67 10.39 -29.40
N LYS A 51 -0.59 10.88 -30.03
CA LYS A 51 0.78 10.40 -29.78
C LYS A 51 1.34 10.88 -28.44
N ILE A 52 1.11 12.13 -28.06
CA ILE A 52 1.52 12.64 -26.75
C ILE A 52 0.72 11.93 -25.65
N LEU A 53 -0.58 11.76 -25.83
CA LEU A 53 -1.44 11.05 -24.88
C LEU A 53 -1.05 9.57 -24.78
N SER A 54 -0.69 8.90 -25.89
CA SER A 54 -0.24 7.50 -25.82
C SER A 54 1.16 7.36 -25.21
N VAL A 55 2.05 8.33 -25.42
CA VAL A 55 3.36 8.37 -24.76
C VAL A 55 3.21 8.73 -23.28
N CYS A 56 2.33 9.65 -22.90
CA CYS A 56 1.99 9.95 -21.51
C CYS A 56 1.30 8.77 -20.83
N HIS A 57 0.35 8.11 -21.49
CA HIS A 57 -0.27 6.88 -21.00
C HIS A 57 0.79 5.79 -20.84
N ALA A 58 1.70 5.61 -21.81
CA ALA A 58 2.80 4.66 -21.69
C ALA A 58 3.81 5.05 -20.61
N LEU A 59 4.09 6.34 -20.37
CA LEU A 59 5.03 6.78 -19.34
C LEU A 59 4.40 6.73 -17.93
N ILE A 60 3.09 6.97 -17.82
CA ILE A 60 2.32 6.84 -16.58
C ILE A 60 2.09 5.35 -16.25
N TYR A 61 1.83 4.49 -17.25
CA TYR A 61 1.56 3.06 -17.05
C TYR A 61 2.79 2.13 -17.16
N LYS A 62 3.95 2.61 -17.66
CA LYS A 62 5.22 1.82 -17.61
C LYS A 62 5.78 1.65 -16.20
N GLY A 63 5.25 2.39 -15.23
CA GLY A 63 5.40 2.11 -13.81
C GLY A 63 4.36 1.13 -13.29
N GLY A 64 4.00 0.11 -14.07
CA GLY A 64 3.11 -0.96 -13.65
C GLY A 64 3.50 -1.47 -12.27
N LEU A 65 2.49 -1.60 -11.41
CA LEU A 65 2.59 -2.11 -10.04
C LEU A 65 3.71 -3.14 -9.94
N LYS A 66 4.76 -2.83 -9.17
CA LYS A 66 5.70 -3.86 -8.73
C LYS A 66 5.00 -4.74 -7.69
N MET A 67 4.01 -5.50 -8.14
CA MET A 67 3.53 -6.64 -7.38
C MET A 67 4.44 -7.83 -7.63
N SER A 68 5.49 -7.88 -6.82
CA SER A 68 6.03 -9.11 -6.22
C SER A 68 7.35 -8.75 -5.51
N GLN A 69 7.29 -8.15 -4.32
CA GLN A 69 8.38 -8.39 -3.39
C GLN A 69 7.94 -9.57 -2.53
N LYS A 70 8.60 -10.71 -2.67
CA LYS A 70 8.31 -11.87 -1.83
C LYS A 70 8.49 -11.48 -0.37
N PHE A 71 7.45 -11.61 0.45
CA PHE A 71 7.49 -11.26 1.86
C PHE A 71 8.51 -12.11 2.62
N GLY A 72 8.80 -13.31 2.14
CA GLY A 72 9.92 -14.13 2.63
C GLY A 72 11.29 -13.47 2.47
N GLU A 73 11.52 -12.69 1.41
CA GLU A 73 12.78 -11.94 1.22
C GLU A 73 12.83 -10.70 2.09
N ILE A 74 11.71 -9.96 2.18
CA ILE A 74 11.58 -8.76 3.02
C ILE A 74 11.89 -9.10 4.48
N THR A 75 11.22 -10.12 5.02
CA THR A 75 11.36 -10.54 6.43
C THR A 75 12.78 -11.04 6.73
N LYS A 76 13.41 -11.80 5.81
CA LYS A 76 14.81 -12.23 5.95
C LYS A 76 15.79 -11.04 5.91
N GLY A 77 15.58 -10.10 5.00
CA GLY A 77 16.40 -8.90 4.88
C GLY A 77 16.36 -8.05 6.16
N ILE A 78 15.16 -7.80 6.68
CA ILE A 78 14.98 -7.08 7.95
C ILE A 78 15.60 -7.85 9.11
N SER A 79 15.35 -9.16 9.20
CA SER A 79 15.90 -10.01 10.27
C SER A 79 17.43 -9.98 10.32
N THR A 80 18.07 -9.90 9.16
CA THR A 80 19.54 -9.80 9.03
C THR A 80 20.07 -8.52 9.68
N GLN A 81 19.42 -7.37 9.44
CA GLN A 81 19.84 -6.11 10.06
C GLN A 81 19.49 -6.07 11.55
N LEU A 82 18.30 -6.58 11.93
CA LEU A 82 17.92 -6.69 13.34
C LEU A 82 18.90 -7.56 14.14
N ALA A 83 19.51 -8.58 13.52
CA ALA A 83 20.54 -9.39 14.17
C ALA A 83 21.82 -8.59 14.48
N LYS A 84 22.20 -7.63 13.63
CA LYS A 84 23.31 -6.71 13.91
C LYS A 84 22.94 -5.74 15.03
N MET A 85 21.73 -5.17 14.97
CA MET A 85 21.22 -4.27 16.02
C MET A 85 21.17 -4.94 17.39
N ARG A 86 20.87 -6.23 17.47
CA ARG A 86 20.93 -6.99 18.75
C ARG A 86 22.32 -7.06 19.35
N LYS A 87 23.39 -7.00 18.55
CA LYS A 87 24.78 -6.99 19.03
C LYS A 87 25.24 -5.58 19.41
N GLU A 88 24.83 -4.58 18.64
CA GLU A 88 25.27 -3.19 18.81
C GLU A 88 24.46 -2.43 19.87
N MET A 89 23.17 -2.75 20.04
CA MET A 89 22.27 -2.13 21.02
C MET A 89 21.49 -3.18 21.84
N PRO A 90 22.19 -4.03 22.61
CA PRO A 90 21.58 -5.17 23.29
C PRO A 90 20.51 -4.77 24.31
N GLU A 91 20.71 -3.70 25.07
CA GLU A 91 19.76 -3.24 26.09
C GLU A 91 18.44 -2.77 25.48
N VAL A 92 18.50 -1.97 24.40
CA VAL A 92 17.33 -1.48 23.68
C VAL A 92 16.55 -2.66 23.07
N MET A 93 17.27 -3.59 22.43
CA MET A 93 16.63 -4.75 21.80
C MET A 93 16.02 -5.72 22.83
N ALA A 94 16.64 -5.87 24.00
CA ALA A 94 16.08 -6.65 25.10
C ALA A 94 14.81 -6.01 25.65
N GLY A 95 14.81 -4.68 25.87
CA GLY A 95 13.63 -3.93 26.31
C GLY A 95 12.46 -4.07 25.31
N PHE A 96 12.74 -3.91 24.02
CA PHE A 96 11.73 -4.09 22.97
C PHE A 96 11.19 -5.53 22.92
N SER A 97 12.05 -6.54 23.06
CA SER A 97 11.61 -7.94 23.07
C SER A 97 10.72 -8.25 24.28
N SER A 98 11.06 -7.72 25.46
CA SER A 98 10.23 -7.87 26.67
C SER A 98 8.86 -7.22 26.49
N LEU A 99 8.80 -6.02 25.91
CA LEU A 99 7.54 -5.35 25.58
C LEU A 99 6.70 -6.20 24.62
N ALA A 100 7.30 -6.66 23.51
CA ALA A 100 6.61 -7.46 22.52
C ALA A 100 6.02 -8.75 23.14
N GLN A 101 6.81 -9.48 23.94
CA GLN A 101 6.35 -10.69 24.64
C GLN A 101 5.22 -10.39 25.63
N ALA A 102 5.33 -9.30 26.40
CA ALA A 102 4.31 -8.91 27.36
C ALA A 102 2.99 -8.51 26.68
N ALA A 103 3.05 -7.87 25.51
CA ALA A 103 1.89 -7.48 24.73
C ALA A 103 1.20 -8.68 24.08
N THR A 104 1.97 -9.61 23.48
CA THR A 104 1.44 -10.72 22.69
C THR A 104 1.17 -12.01 23.46
N LYS A 105 1.60 -12.14 24.73
CA LYS A 105 1.27 -13.32 25.55
C LYS A 105 -0.26 -13.52 25.67
N ASP A 106 -0.69 -14.77 25.83
CA ASP A 106 -2.10 -15.07 26.09
C ASP A 106 -2.61 -14.40 27.38
N GLY A 107 -3.88 -14.03 27.38
CA GLY A 107 -4.56 -13.46 28.53
C GLY A 107 -6.07 -13.44 28.28
N VAL A 108 -6.73 -12.31 28.57
CA VAL A 108 -8.16 -12.12 28.24
C VAL A 108 -8.41 -12.22 26.73
N LEU A 109 -7.47 -11.73 25.93
CA LEU A 109 -7.41 -11.98 24.49
C LEU A 109 -6.36 -13.05 24.23
N ASP A 110 -6.73 -14.03 23.40
CA ASP A 110 -5.78 -15.02 22.92
C ASP A 110 -4.75 -14.41 21.95
N LYS A 111 -3.66 -15.14 21.73
CA LYS A 111 -2.59 -14.74 20.79
C LYS A 111 -3.12 -14.46 19.39
N LYS A 112 -4.06 -15.27 18.90
CA LYS A 112 -4.61 -15.13 17.55
C LYS A 112 -5.34 -13.80 17.38
N THR A 113 -6.20 -13.44 18.32
CA THR A 113 -6.90 -12.15 18.33
C THR A 113 -5.92 -10.99 18.40
N LYS A 114 -4.86 -11.11 19.20
CA LYS A 114 -3.81 -10.09 19.28
C LYS A 114 -3.00 -9.94 18.00
N GLU A 115 -2.70 -11.04 17.31
CA GLU A 115 -2.02 -11.00 16.01
C GLU A 115 -2.91 -10.45 14.91
N LEU A 116 -4.23 -10.70 14.93
CA LEU A 116 -5.17 -10.04 14.02
C LEU A 116 -5.19 -8.53 14.24
N ILE A 117 -5.20 -8.07 15.50
CA ILE A 117 -5.06 -6.64 15.82
C ILE A 117 -3.71 -6.10 15.29
N ALA A 118 -2.61 -6.84 15.48
CA ALA A 118 -1.30 -6.44 14.98
C ALA A 118 -1.26 -6.34 13.44
N MET A 119 -1.94 -7.24 12.74
CA MET A 119 -2.10 -7.20 11.28
C MET A 119 -2.87 -5.95 10.84
N ALA A 120 -4.00 -5.63 11.49
CA ALA A 120 -4.75 -4.40 11.20
C ALA A 120 -3.87 -3.15 11.41
N LEU A 121 -3.06 -3.12 12.47
CA LEU A 121 -2.11 -2.03 12.73
C LEU A 121 -0.99 -1.98 11.69
N ALA A 122 -0.50 -3.13 11.22
CA ALA A 122 0.51 -3.20 10.17
C ALA A 122 0.01 -2.59 8.85
N VAL A 123 -1.23 -2.89 8.48
CA VAL A 123 -1.92 -2.31 7.32
C VAL A 123 -2.17 -0.82 7.51
N ALA A 124 -2.67 -0.40 8.67
CA ALA A 124 -2.90 1.01 9.00
C ALA A 124 -1.61 1.84 8.95
N ASN A 125 -0.50 1.28 9.43
CA ASN A 125 0.83 1.89 9.40
C ASN A 125 1.55 1.74 8.07
N ARG A 126 0.96 1.06 7.07
CA ARG A 126 1.52 0.95 5.72
C ARG A 126 2.93 0.36 5.72
N CYS A 127 3.11 -0.70 6.52
CA CYS A 127 4.43 -1.28 6.82
C CYS A 127 4.57 -2.70 6.23
N PRO A 128 5.21 -2.87 5.05
CA PRO A 128 5.36 -4.20 4.42
C PRO A 128 6.14 -5.20 5.27
N GLY A 129 7.14 -4.74 6.03
CA GLY A 129 7.88 -5.59 6.96
C GLY A 129 6.99 -6.12 8.09
N CYS A 130 6.14 -5.25 8.66
CA CYS A 130 5.19 -5.62 9.70
C CYS A 130 4.14 -6.61 9.15
N ILE A 131 3.61 -6.33 7.96
CA ILE A 131 2.70 -7.22 7.25
C ILE A 131 3.33 -8.60 7.08
N GLY A 132 4.57 -8.68 6.59
CA GLY A 132 5.27 -9.95 6.42
C GLY A 132 5.46 -10.75 7.72
N PHE A 133 5.91 -10.10 8.80
CA PHE A 133 6.11 -10.78 10.09
C PHE A 133 4.79 -11.24 10.72
N HIS A 134 3.76 -10.40 10.70
CA HIS A 134 2.46 -10.74 11.28
C HIS A 134 1.68 -11.76 10.43
N SER A 135 1.82 -11.75 9.09
CA SER A 135 1.27 -12.81 8.24
C SER A 135 1.89 -14.16 8.58
N GLN A 136 3.21 -14.24 8.75
CA GLN A 136 3.88 -15.47 9.17
C GLN A 136 3.40 -15.94 10.56
N ALA A 137 3.16 -15.01 11.50
CA ALA A 137 2.66 -15.34 12.83
C ALA A 137 1.21 -15.87 12.77
N LEU A 138 0.33 -15.23 12.00
CA LEU A 138 -1.06 -15.64 11.81
C LEU A 138 -1.18 -17.05 11.21
N VAL A 139 -0.34 -17.39 10.23
CA VAL A 139 -0.31 -18.75 9.66
C VAL A 139 0.12 -19.77 10.72
N LYS A 140 1.14 -19.46 11.53
CA LYS A 140 1.57 -20.34 12.65
C LYS A 140 0.49 -20.53 13.72
N LEU A 141 -0.37 -19.53 13.90
CA LEU A 141 -1.52 -19.56 14.81
C LEU A 141 -2.78 -20.19 14.18
N GLN A 142 -2.67 -20.76 12.98
CA GLN A 142 -3.77 -21.42 12.27
C GLN A 142 -5.00 -20.52 12.09
N THR A 143 -4.74 -19.23 11.85
CA THR A 143 -5.77 -18.24 11.54
C THR A 143 -6.46 -18.62 10.24
N THR A 144 -7.79 -18.50 10.17
CA THR A 144 -8.50 -18.78 8.91
C THR A 144 -8.41 -17.59 7.96
N ARG A 145 -8.66 -17.85 6.67
CA ARG A 145 -8.71 -16.77 5.68
C ARG A 145 -9.84 -15.79 5.99
N GLU A 146 -10.96 -16.29 6.50
CA GLU A 146 -12.14 -15.50 6.85
C GLU A 146 -11.82 -14.50 7.97
N GLU A 147 -11.12 -14.96 9.03
CA GLU A 147 -10.67 -14.10 10.15
C GLU A 147 -9.74 -12.98 9.67
N LEU A 148 -8.83 -13.30 8.75
CA LEU A 148 -7.98 -12.29 8.12
C LEU A 148 -8.82 -11.29 7.30
N MET A 149 -9.73 -11.77 6.46
CA MET A 149 -10.55 -10.90 5.60
C MET A 149 -11.44 -9.94 6.39
N GLU A 150 -12.03 -10.39 7.51
CA GLU A 150 -12.78 -9.51 8.41
C GLU A 150 -11.89 -8.43 9.03
N THR A 151 -10.68 -8.80 9.46
CA THR A 151 -9.69 -7.88 10.01
C THR A 151 -9.22 -6.84 8.99
N LEU A 152 -8.96 -7.27 7.75
CA LEU A 152 -8.62 -6.38 6.65
C LEU A 152 -9.77 -5.46 6.28
N GLY A 153 -11.02 -5.96 6.31
CA GLY A 153 -12.22 -5.15 6.13
C GLY A 153 -12.29 -4.00 7.13
N MET A 154 -11.98 -4.26 8.41
CA MET A 154 -11.88 -3.22 9.43
C MET A 154 -10.75 -2.21 9.15
N ALA A 155 -9.59 -2.68 8.70
CA ALA A 155 -8.49 -1.79 8.33
C ALA A 155 -8.84 -0.87 7.15
N VAL A 156 -9.56 -1.39 6.14
CA VAL A 156 -10.05 -0.62 4.99
C VAL A 156 -11.13 0.37 5.41
N TYR A 157 -12.08 -0.03 6.24
CA TYR A 157 -13.10 0.87 6.77
C TYR A 157 -12.48 2.07 7.49
N MET A 158 -11.46 1.84 8.32
CA MET A 158 -10.81 2.89 9.11
C MET A 158 -9.79 3.71 8.32
N GLY A 159 -9.20 3.15 7.26
CA GLY A 159 -8.07 3.78 6.55
C GLY A 159 -8.33 4.14 5.08
N GLY A 160 -9.49 3.81 4.53
CA GLY A 160 -9.91 4.14 3.18
C GLY A 160 -9.03 3.54 2.08
N GLY A 161 -8.92 4.24 0.95
CA GLY A 161 -8.18 3.80 -0.24
C GLY A 161 -6.73 3.35 0.02
N PRO A 162 -5.92 4.08 0.82
CA PRO A 162 -4.56 3.64 1.12
C PRO A 162 -4.50 2.29 1.86
N SER A 163 -5.35 2.09 2.86
CA SER A 163 -5.39 0.81 3.60
C SER A 163 -5.87 -0.34 2.72
N LEU A 164 -6.69 -0.08 1.70
CA LEU A 164 -7.05 -1.10 0.70
C LEU A 164 -5.82 -1.62 -0.07
N MET A 165 -4.86 -0.75 -0.40
CA MET A 165 -3.64 -1.18 -1.11
C MET A 165 -2.78 -2.09 -0.24
N TYR A 166 -2.59 -1.71 1.04
CA TYR A 166 -1.84 -2.53 1.98
C TYR A 166 -2.59 -3.78 2.46
N ALA A 167 -3.93 -3.78 2.40
CA ALA A 167 -4.73 -4.98 2.63
C ALA A 167 -4.51 -6.02 1.51
N ALA A 168 -4.33 -5.57 0.26
CA ALA A 168 -3.96 -6.46 -0.84
C ALA A 168 -2.58 -7.09 -0.62
N GLU A 169 -1.60 -6.30 -0.17
CA GLU A 169 -0.28 -6.79 0.26
C GLU A 169 -0.37 -7.81 1.41
N ALA A 170 -1.22 -7.54 2.41
CA ALA A 170 -1.42 -8.46 3.53
C ALA A 170 -2.02 -9.80 3.11
N LEU A 171 -2.96 -9.78 2.15
CA LEU A 171 -3.53 -10.99 1.59
C LEU A 171 -2.48 -11.82 0.85
N GLU A 172 -1.66 -11.19 0.00
CA GLU A 172 -0.57 -11.85 -0.70
C GLU A 172 0.44 -12.46 0.29
N ALA A 173 0.85 -11.71 1.31
CA ALA A 173 1.77 -12.20 2.33
C ALA A 173 1.22 -13.43 3.06
N PHE A 174 -0.07 -13.42 3.40
CA PHE A 174 -0.70 -14.54 4.08
C PHE A 174 -0.77 -15.79 3.20
N GLU A 175 -1.10 -15.63 1.91
CA GLU A 175 -1.07 -16.72 0.93
C GLU A 175 0.34 -17.26 0.71
N GLU A 176 1.36 -16.38 0.63
CA GLU A 176 2.76 -16.79 0.47
C GLU A 176 3.23 -17.69 1.62
N PHE A 177 2.86 -17.37 2.86
CA PHE A 177 3.26 -18.17 4.03
C PHE A 177 2.37 -19.37 4.32
N SER A 178 1.16 -19.43 3.73
CA SER A 178 0.24 -20.56 3.89
C SER A 178 0.54 -21.75 2.97
N ASN A 179 1.31 -21.51 1.90
CA ASN A 179 1.77 -22.51 0.94
C ASN A 179 3.11 -23.12 1.36
#